data_AF-A0A969JU41-F1
#
_entry.id   AF-A0A969JU41-F1
#
_cell.length_a   1.000
_cell.length_b   1.000
_cell.length_c   1.000
_cell.angle_alpha   90.00
_cell.angle_beta   90.00
_cell.angle_gamma   90.00
#
_symmetry.space_group_name_H-M   'P 1'
#
loop_
_entity.id
_entity.type
_entity.pdbx_description
1 polymer ?
#
loop_
_entity_poly.entity_id
_entity_poly.type
_entity_poly.pdbx_seq_one_letter_code
_entity_poly.pdbx_strand_id
1 'polypeptide(L)'
;MNERGYSEVLKLKVETDIQAESGRSLKLTNADITVNGQTLFPPLTRRLIAGVNQQLNLDRLEQSGITARILHLDFSQGQVNVATFMQVRPEAIAIFKRRR
;
A
#
# COMPACT_ATOMS: atom_id res chain seq x y z
N MET A 1 7.30 -36.39 -3.80
CA MET A 1 8.34 -35.55 -3.19
C MET A 1 7.60 -34.64 -2.22
N ASN A 2 7.62 -34.96 -0.93
CA ASN A 2 6.86 -34.21 0.08
C ASN A 2 7.77 -33.12 0.63
N GLU A 3 7.52 -31.86 0.28
CA GLU A 3 8.22 -30.73 0.89
C GLU A 3 7.85 -30.67 2.37
N ARG A 4 8.85 -30.89 3.24
CA ARG A 4 8.73 -30.64 4.68
C ARG A 4 8.90 -29.14 4.85
N GLY A 5 7.80 -28.42 5.10
CA GLY A 5 7.87 -26.98 5.38
C GLY A 5 8.79 -26.71 6.56
N TYR A 6 9.81 -25.87 6.35
CA TYR A 6 10.68 -25.40 7.42
C TYR A 6 9.83 -24.65 8.45
N SER A 7 9.84 -25.09 9.70
CA SER A 7 9.13 -24.46 10.83
C SER A 7 9.83 -23.18 11.34
N GLU A 8 10.84 -22.69 10.63
CA GLU A 8 11.59 -21.52 11.04
C GLU A 8 10.80 -20.24 10.77
N VAL A 9 10.59 -19.45 11.82
CA VAL A 9 9.92 -18.15 11.72
C VAL A 9 10.88 -17.17 11.04
N LEU A 10 10.47 -16.66 9.87
CA LEU A 10 11.18 -15.61 9.17
C LEU A 10 11.05 -14.28 9.95
N LYS A 11 12.15 -13.79 10.53
CA LYS A 11 12.17 -12.48 11.19
C LYS A 11 12.45 -11.42 10.14
N LEU A 12 11.45 -10.58 9.86
CA LEU A 12 11.56 -9.45 8.95
C LEU A 12 11.51 -8.15 9.75
N LYS A 13 12.47 -7.26 9.52
CA LYS A 13 12.43 -5.87 9.99
C LYS A 13 12.65 -4.94 8.81
N VAL A 14 11.78 -3.94 8.68
CA VAL A 14 11.81 -2.93 7.62
C VAL A 14 11.87 -1.57 8.28
N GLU A 15 12.87 -0.78 7.94
CA GLU A 15 12.99 0.63 8.29
C GLU A 15 12.83 1.43 6.99
N THR A 16 11.97 2.45 6.96
CA THR A 16 11.67 3.20 5.73
C THR A 16 11.06 4.53 6.07
N ASP A 17 11.24 5.50 5.19
CA ASP A 17 10.49 6.75 5.20
C ASP A 17 9.19 6.58 4.41
N ILE A 18 8.12 7.23 4.88
CA ILE A 18 6.82 7.23 4.21
C ILE A 18 6.51 8.64 3.73
N GLN A 19 6.16 8.75 2.44
CA GLN A 19 5.78 10.01 1.83
C GLN A 19 4.42 9.89 1.12
N ALA A 20 3.56 10.89 1.27
CA ALA A 20 2.39 11.06 0.42
C ALA A 20 2.78 11.77 -0.89
N GLU A 21 2.46 11.18 -2.03
CA GLU A 21 2.77 11.72 -3.35
C GLU A 21 1.48 12.12 -4.07
N SER A 22 1.40 13.39 -4.47
CA SER A 22 0.26 13.98 -5.18
C SER A 22 -1.12 13.76 -4.52
N GLY A 23 -1.16 13.42 -3.23
CA GLY A 23 -2.37 13.09 -2.48
C GLY A 23 -3.08 11.80 -2.92
N ARG A 24 -2.45 10.95 -3.74
CA ARG A 24 -3.05 9.72 -4.29
C ARG A 24 -2.22 8.46 -4.11
N SER A 25 -0.98 8.58 -3.65
CA SER A 25 -0.12 7.43 -3.36
C SER A 25 0.63 7.64 -2.06
N LEU A 26 0.88 6.53 -1.36
CA LEU A 26 1.92 6.46 -0.34
C LEU A 26 3.14 5.79 -0.96
N LYS A 27 4.31 6.36 -0.72
CA LYS A 27 5.61 5.84 -1.15
C LYS A 27 6.44 5.50 0.06
N LEU A 28 6.88 4.26 0.11
CA LEU A 28 8.01 3.84 0.92
C LEU A 28 9.29 4.26 0.20
N THR A 29 10.13 5.01 0.88
CA THR A 29 11.42 5.53 0.41
C THR A 29 12.52 5.21 1.43
N ASN A 30 13.78 5.24 1.00
CA ASN A 30 14.94 4.95 1.86
C ASN A 30 14.78 3.67 2.72
N ALA A 31 14.30 2.60 2.10
CA ALA A 31 13.96 1.39 2.83
C ALA A 31 15.19 0.50 3.06
N ASP A 32 15.43 0.14 4.31
CA ASP A 32 16.37 -0.89 4.75
C ASP A 32 15.60 -2.10 5.26
N ILE A 33 15.85 -3.25 4.65
CA ILE A 33 15.18 -4.52 5.01
C ILE A 33 16.23 -5.45 5.60
N THR A 34 15.91 -6.02 6.76
CA THR A 34 16.70 -7.08 7.38
C THR A 34 15.88 -8.35 7.52
N VAL A 35 16.49 -9.47 7.13
CA VAL A 35 15.91 -10.81 7.18
C VAL A 35 16.79 -11.65 8.09
N ASN A 36 16.21 -12.16 9.18
CA ASN A 36 16.94 -12.92 10.21
C ASN A 36 18.21 -12.18 10.71
N GLY A 37 18.12 -10.84 10.82
CA GLY A 37 19.22 -9.97 11.25
C GLY A 37 20.23 -9.60 10.16
N GLN A 38 20.09 -10.10 8.94
CA GLN A 38 20.98 -9.76 7.81
C GLN A 38 20.31 -8.77 6.87
N THR A 39 21.03 -7.72 6.49
CA THR A 39 20.54 -6.75 5.49
C THR A 39 20.31 -7.43 4.16
N LEU A 40 19.11 -7.23 3.63
CA LEU A 40 18.71 -7.76 2.34
C LEU A 40 19.49 -7.09 1.22
N PHE A 41 19.86 -7.89 0.22
CA PHE A 41 20.59 -7.41 -0.94
C PHE A 41 19.84 -6.26 -1.66
N PRO A 42 20.48 -5.10 -1.95
CA PRO A 42 19.76 -3.89 -2.38
C PRO A 42 18.86 -4.06 -3.63
N PRO A 43 19.22 -4.84 -4.66
CA PRO A 43 18.31 -5.15 -5.77
C PRO A 43 17.01 -5.84 -5.34
N LEU A 44 17.05 -6.73 -4.34
CA LEU A 44 15.85 -7.38 -3.81
C LEU A 44 15.03 -6.39 -3.00
N THR A 45 15.67 -5.58 -2.15
CA THR A 45 15.02 -4.49 -1.43
C THR A 45 14.26 -3.57 -2.39
N ARG A 46 14.90 -3.09 -3.46
CA ARG A 46 14.26 -2.24 -4.47
C ARG A 46 13.06 -2.92 -5.14
N ARG A 47 13.14 -4.20 -5.48
CA ARG A 47 12.03 -4.94 -6.10
C ARG A 47 10.85 -5.11 -5.15
N LEU A 48 11.11 -5.46 -3.88
CA LEU A 48 10.06 -5.60 -2.87
C LEU A 48 9.35 -4.26 -2.64
N ILE A 49 10.11 -3.19 -2.45
CA ILE A 49 9.56 -1.85 -2.24
C ILE A 49 8.77 -1.36 -3.45
N ALA A 50 9.23 -1.63 -4.67
CA ALA A 50 8.47 -1.32 -5.88
C ALA A 50 7.11 -2.02 -5.90
N GLY A 51 7.05 -3.30 -5.51
CA GLY A 51 5.80 -4.04 -5.41
C GLY A 51 4.83 -3.47 -4.36
N VAL A 52 5.34 -3.11 -3.18
CA VAL A 52 4.53 -2.49 -2.12
C VAL A 52 4.00 -1.12 -2.58
N ASN A 53 4.87 -0.28 -3.14
CA ASN A 53 4.48 1.04 -3.66
C ASN A 53 3.45 0.97 -4.79
N GLN A 54 3.41 -0.13 -5.54
CA GLN A 54 2.39 -0.35 -6.57
C GLN A 54 1.01 -0.64 -5.95
N GLN A 55 0.96 -1.28 -4.78
CA GLN A 55 -0.28 -1.55 -4.05
C GLN A 55 -0.77 -0.32 -3.27
N LEU A 56 0.15 0.53 -2.80
CA LEU A 56 -0.15 1.78 -2.10
C LEU A 56 -0.54 2.95 -3.02
N ASN A 57 -0.77 2.68 -4.31
CA ASN A 57 -1.32 3.65 -5.26
C ASN A 57 -2.86 3.56 -5.28
N LEU A 58 -3.54 4.65 -4.93
CA LEU A 58 -5.00 4.74 -4.88
C LEU A 58 -5.63 4.88 -6.28
N ASP A 59 -4.86 5.07 -7.35
CA ASP A 59 -5.38 5.14 -8.72
C ASP A 59 -6.15 3.87 -9.12
N ARG A 60 -5.82 2.71 -8.52
CA ARG A 60 -6.57 1.46 -8.74
C ARG A 60 -7.99 1.51 -8.18
N LEU A 61 -8.23 2.32 -7.14
CA LEU A 61 -9.56 2.53 -6.58
C LEU A 61 -10.38 3.46 -7.47
N GLU A 62 -9.75 4.43 -8.15
CA GLU A 62 -10.45 5.30 -9.09
C GLU A 62 -11.07 4.48 -10.24
N GLN A 63 -10.40 3.41 -10.68
CA GLN A 63 -10.90 2.47 -11.70
C GLN A 63 -12.15 1.69 -11.25
N SER A 64 -12.37 1.54 -9.95
CA SER A 64 -13.57 0.89 -9.39
C SER A 64 -14.63 1.88 -8.92
N GLY A 65 -14.54 3.15 -9.34
CA GLY A 65 -15.50 4.20 -8.98
C GLY A 65 -15.30 4.79 -7.58
N ILE A 66 -14.18 4.49 -6.92
CA ILE A 66 -13.85 5.00 -5.59
C ILE A 66 -12.73 6.03 -5.72
N THR A 67 -13.03 7.30 -5.47
CA THR A 67 -12.01 8.33 -5.37
C THR A 67 -11.55 8.44 -3.93
N ALA A 68 -10.27 8.14 -3.66
CA ALA A 68 -9.66 8.32 -2.35
C ALA A 68 -8.46 9.28 -2.46
N ARG A 69 -8.33 10.20 -1.50
CA ARG A 69 -7.20 11.15 -1.43
C ARG A 69 -6.65 11.25 -0.02
N ILE A 70 -5.33 11.32 0.07
CA ILE A 70 -4.60 11.64 1.31
C ILE A 70 -4.50 13.15 1.39
N LEU A 71 -5.10 13.72 2.44
CA LEU A 71 -5.10 15.16 2.69
C LEU A 71 -3.95 15.57 3.61
N HIS A 72 -3.62 14.70 4.57
CA HIS A 72 -2.55 14.93 5.53
C HIS A 72 -2.00 13.59 6.03
N LEU A 73 -0.68 13.54 6.19
CA LEU A 73 0.05 12.43 6.80
C LEU A 73 1.15 13.03 7.68
N ASP A 74 1.14 12.69 8.96
CA ASP A 74 2.13 13.13 9.94
C ASP A 74 2.56 11.97 10.85
N PHE A 75 3.85 11.97 11.21
CA PHE A 75 4.45 11.02 12.12
C PHE A 75 5.04 11.79 13.30
N SER A 76 4.36 11.78 14.44
CA SER A 76 4.79 12.51 15.64
C SER A 76 4.65 11.67 16.90
N GLN A 77 5.68 11.66 17.75
CA GLN A 77 5.69 11.00 19.06
C GLN A 77 5.25 9.52 19.05
N GLY A 78 5.62 8.77 18.01
CA GLY A 78 5.22 7.35 17.88
C GLY A 78 3.78 7.15 17.44
N GLN A 79 3.10 8.21 17.01
CA GLN A 79 1.75 8.18 16.44
C GLN A 79 1.80 8.47 14.94
N VAL A 80 0.81 7.92 14.23
CA VAL A 80 0.58 8.19 12.82
C VAL A 80 -0.76 8.89 12.70
N ASN A 81 -0.73 10.14 12.25
CA ASN A 81 -1.94 10.93 12.01
C ASN A 81 -2.23 10.94 10.51
N VAL A 82 -3.42 10.51 10.12
CA VAL A 82 -3.84 10.46 8.71
C VAL A 82 -5.20 11.12 8.55
N ALA A 83 -5.30 12.07 7.63
CA ALA A 83 -6.57 12.62 7.16
C ALA A 83 -6.80 12.22 5.71
N THR A 84 -7.97 11.65 5.42
CA THR A 84 -8.32 11.18 4.08
C THR A 84 -9.69 11.68 3.64
N PHE A 85 -9.84 11.83 2.32
CA PHE A 85 -11.12 12.01 1.66
C PHE A 85 -11.46 10.73 0.89
N MET A 86 -12.71 10.30 0.95
CA MET A 86 -13.22 9.19 0.15
C MET A 86 -14.59 9.52 -0.43
N GLN A 87 -14.74 9.26 -1.72
CA GLN A 87 -16.01 9.33 -2.43
C GLN A 87 -16.23 8.01 -3.16
N VAL A 88 -17.35 7.36 -2.89
CA VAL A 88 -17.80 6.18 -3.63
C VAL A 88 -18.85 6.64 -4.63
N ARG A 89 -18.62 6.37 -5.92
CA ARG A 89 -19.65 6.50 -6.96
C ARG A 89 -20.19 5.10 -7.22
N PRO A 90 -21.35 4.72 -6.67
CA PRO A 90 -22.00 3.51 -7.11
C PRO A 90 -22.22 3.62 -8.61
N GLU A 91 -21.86 2.60 -9.38
CA GLU A 91 -22.41 2.48 -10.73
C GLU A 91 -23.92 2.61 -10.57
N ALA A 92 -24.50 3.62 -11.19
CA ALA A 92 -25.94 3.75 -11.21
C ALA A 92 -26.44 2.49 -11.92
N ILE A 93 -26.90 1.50 -11.15
CA ILE A 93 -27.85 0.49 -11.61
C ILE A 93 -29.16 1.26 -11.85
N ALA A 94 -29.13 2.15 -12.85
CA ALA A 94 -30.30 2.65 -13.53
C ALA A 94 -30.70 1.53 -14.50
N ILE A 95 -31.22 0.44 -13.94
CA ILE A 95 -32.13 -0.41 -14.69
C ILE A 95 -33.34 0.47 -14.96
N PHE A 96 -33.28 1.23 -16.05
CA PHE A 96 -34.45 1.82 -16.69
C PHE A 96 -35.28 0.66 -17.24
N LYS A 97 -35.97 -0.05 -16.35
CA LYS A 97 -37.13 -0.86 -16.72
C LYS A 97 -38.28 0.11 -17.00
N ARG A 98 -38.18 0.87 -18.10
CA ARG A 98 -39.37 1.44 -18.75
C ARG A 98 -39.99 0.31 -19.56
N ARG A 99 -40.79 -0.53 -18.87
CA ARG A 99 -41.92 -1.18 -19.53
C ARG A 99 -43.02 -0.12 -19.62
N ARG A 100 -43.33 0.31 -20.84
CA ARG A 100 -44.69 0.64 -21.24
C ARG A 100 -45.02 -0.26 -22.42
#